data_AF-A0A7V2WFI5-F1
#
_entry.id   AF-A0A7V2WFI5-F1
#
_cell.length_a   1.000
_cell.length_b   1.000
_cell.length_c   1.000
_cell.angle_alpha   90.00
_cell.angle_beta   90.00
_cell.angle_gamma   90.00
#
_symmetry.space_group_name_H-M   'P 1'
#
loop_
_entity.id
_entity.type
_entity.pdbx_description
1 polymer ?
#
loop_
_entity_poly.entity_id
_entity_poly.type
_entity_poly.pdbx_seq_one_letter_code
_entity_poly.pdbx_strand_id
1 'polypeptide(L)' 'MNSRLTDNEATRSPCIGTCSTLRGDDICQGCYRTIDEIIQWHKLNNDEKKAINT' A
#
# COMPACT_ATOMS: atom_id res chain seq x y z
N MET A 1 22.31 12.96 10.29
CA MET A 1 21.14 12.45 11.05
C MET A 1 19.92 12.64 10.16
N ASN A 2 19.31 11.53 9.73
CA ASN A 2 18.48 11.45 8.53
C ASN A 2 17.16 12.21 8.73
N SER A 3 17.15 13.43 8.20
CA SER A 3 16.03 14.35 8.26
C SER A 3 15.20 14.20 6.99
N ARG A 4 13.87 14.18 7.15
CA ARG A 4 12.79 14.13 6.14
C ARG A 4 12.22 12.74 5.83
N LEU A 5 11.34 12.26 6.73
CA LEU A 5 10.22 11.43 6.31
C LEU A 5 9.34 12.33 5.43
N THR A 6 9.50 12.16 4.11
CA THR A 6 8.77 12.96 3.13
C THR A 6 7.28 12.65 3.24
N ASP A 7 6.44 13.68 3.22
CA ASP A 7 4.96 13.65 3.11
C ASP A 7 4.42 12.60 2.10
N ASN A 8 5.26 12.20 1.15
CA ASN A 8 5.04 11.20 0.14
C ASN A 8 5.11 9.73 0.63
N GLU A 9 5.45 9.43 1.90
CA GLU A 9 5.32 8.07 2.45
C GLU A 9 3.84 7.70 2.60
N ALA A 10 3.00 8.64 3.04
CA ALA A 10 1.58 8.40 3.29
C ALA A 10 0.77 8.22 1.99
N THR A 11 1.25 8.73 0.85
CA THR A 11 0.63 8.51 -0.47
C THR A 11 1.28 7.40 -1.28
N ARG A 12 2.36 6.79 -0.77
CA ARG A 12 3.03 5.66 -1.44
C ARG A 12 2.22 4.38 -1.28
N SER A 13 2.15 3.59 -2.35
CA SER A 13 1.50 2.29 -2.28
C SER A 13 2.23 1.36 -1.31
N PRO A 14 1.54 0.67 -0.40
CA PRO A 14 2.16 -0.30 0.50
C PRO A 14 2.63 -1.58 -0.21
N CYS A 15 2.31 -1.75 -1.51
CA CYS A 15 2.75 -2.89 -2.30
C CYS A 15 4.26 -2.85 -2.57
N ILE A 16 4.97 -3.89 -2.11
CA ILE A 16 6.41 -4.07 -2.35
C ILE A 16 6.71 -4.92 -3.60
N GLY A 17 5.71 -5.17 -4.46
CA GLY A 17 5.86 -5.99 -5.67
C GLY A 17 6.06 -7.49 -5.44
N THR A 18 6.05 -7.95 -4.18
CA THR A 18 6.13 -9.36 -3.82
C THR A 18 4.73 -9.84 -3.44
N CYS A 19 4.04 -10.43 -4.41
CA CYS A 19 2.66 -10.86 -4.26
C CYS A 19 2.58 -12.35 -3.92
N SER A 20 2.09 -12.69 -2.73
CA SER A 20 1.92 -14.07 -2.27
C SER A 20 0.54 -14.64 -2.65
N THR A 21 -0.45 -13.77 -2.86
CA THR A 21 -1.86 -14.12 -3.11
C THR A 21 -2.10 -14.86 -4.43
N LEU A 22 -1.12 -14.87 -5.34
CA LEU A 22 -1.10 -15.75 -6.52
C LEU A 22 -1.21 -17.24 -6.14
N ARG A 23 -0.99 -17.57 -4.87
CA ARG A 23 -1.06 -18.93 -4.31
C ARG A 23 -2.43 -19.28 -3.71
N GLY A 24 -3.40 -18.36 -3.73
CA GLY A 24 -4.76 -18.55 -3.21
C GLY A 24 -5.05 -17.86 -1.87
N ASP A 25 -4.09 -17.09 -1.33
CA ASP A 25 -4.28 -16.32 -0.10
C ASP A 25 -5.08 -15.02 -0.36
N ASP A 26 -6.03 -14.69 0.52
CA ASP A 26 -6.78 -13.43 0.47
C ASP A 26 -5.88 -12.21 0.77
N ILE A 27 -4.83 -12.40 1.58
CA ILE A 27 -3.91 -11.35 2.05
C ILE A 27 -2.50 -11.62 1.55
N CYS A 28 -1.89 -10.62 0.95
CA CYS A 28 -0.51 -10.68 0.49
C CYS A 28 0.45 -10.74 1.69
N GLN A 29 1.29 -11.78 1.79
CA GLN A 29 2.28 -11.88 2.87
C GLN A 29 3.46 -10.91 2.69
N GLY A 30 3.60 -10.28 1.51
CA GLY A 30 4.61 -9.26 1.26
C GLY A 30 4.22 -7.89 1.82
N CYS A 31 3.05 -7.38 1.41
CA CYS A 31 2.56 -6.06 1.83
C CYS A 31 1.49 -6.10 2.93
N TYR A 32 1.05 -7.28 3.38
CA TYR A 32 0.01 -7.48 4.40
C TYR A 32 -1.32 -6.80 4.08
N ARG A 33 -1.64 -6.71 2.79
CA ARG A 33 -2.86 -6.10 2.27
C ARG A 33 -3.55 -7.05 1.30
N THR A 34 -4.85 -6.92 1.13
CA THR A 34 -5.59 -7.66 0.12
C THR A 34 -5.28 -7.11 -1.27
N ILE A 35 -5.38 -7.95 -2.30
CA ILE A 35 -5.22 -7.47 -3.68
C ILE A 35 -6.25 -6.38 -4.00
N ASP A 36 -7.50 -6.55 -3.53
CA ASP A 36 -8.56 -5.58 -3.79
C ASP A 36 -8.19 -4.20 -3.24
N GLU A 37 -7.63 -4.13 -2.03
CA GLU A 37 -7.17 -2.88 -1.43
C GLU A 37 -6.02 -2.24 -2.23
N ILE A 38 -5.10 -3.04 -2.77
CA ILE A 38 -4.03 -2.54 -3.67
C ILE A 38 -4.61 -2.05 -5.01
N ILE A 39 -5.60 -2.73 -5.60
CA ILE A 39 -6.25 -2.30 -6.85
C ILE A 39 -7.04 -1.01 -6.61
N GLN A 40 -7.79 -0.94 -5.51
CA GLN A 40 -8.52 0.26 -5.11
C GLN A 40 -7.57 1.41 -4.81
N TRP A 41 -6.43 1.16 -4.17
CA TRP A 41 -5.40 2.17 -3.90
C TRP A 41 -5.02 2.97 -5.14
N HIS A 42 -4.86 2.32 -6.30
CA HIS A 42 -4.56 3.01 -7.55
C HIS A 42 -5.69 3.95 -8.02
N LYS A 43 -6.93 3.70 -7.60
CA LYS A 43 -8.13 4.51 -7.91
C LYS A 43 -8.36 5.65 -6.89
N LEU A 44 -7.74 5.59 -5.72
CA LEU A 44 -7.94 6.58 -4.66
C LEU A 44 -7.15 7.87 -4.90
N ASN A 45 -7.71 8.98 -4.42
CA ASN A 45 -7.05 10.29 -4.42
C ASN A 45 -5.97 10.36 -3.33
N ASN A 46 -5.06 11.34 -3.41
CA ASN A 46 -3.96 11.48 -2.44
C ASN A 46 -4.45 11.67 -0.99
N ASP A 47 -5.62 12.29 -0.80
CA ASP A 47 -6.23 12.48 0.51
C ASP A 47 -6.72 11.15 1.12
N GLU A 48 -7.43 10.35 0.33
CA GLU A 48 -7.91 9.01 0.69
C GLU A 48 -6.73 8.04 0.95
N LYS A 49 -5.68 8.14 0.13
CA LYS A 49 -4.43 7.38 0.32
C LYS A 49 -3.79 7.70 1.66
N LYS A 50 -3.72 8.99 2.01
CA LYS A 50 -3.22 9.44 3.32
C LYS A 50 -4.04 8.86 4.47
N ALA A 51 -5.36 8.77 4.33
CA ALA A 51 -6.23 8.20 5.37
C ALA A 51 -6.00 6.70 5.60
N ILE A 52 -5.69 5.94 4.54
CA ILE A 52 -5.42 4.49 4.65
C ILE A 52 -4.02 4.20 5.21
N ASN A 53 -3.04 5.07 4.94
CA ASN A 53 -1.65 4.94 5.41
C ASN A 53 -1.34 5.72 6.71
N THR A 54 -2.34 6.34 7.35
CA THR A 54 -2.22 7.09 8.61
C THR A 54 -2.32 6.19 9.84
#